data_AF-A0A519TSP1-F1
#
_entry.id   AF-A0A519TSP1-F1
#
_cell.length_a   1.000
_cell.length_b   1.000
_cell.length_c   1.000
_cell.angle_alpha   90.00
_cell.angle_beta   90.00
_cell.angle_gamma   90.00
#
_symmetry.space_group_name_H-M   'P 1'
#
loop_
_entity.id
_entity.type
_entity.pdbx_description
1 polymer ?
#
loop_
_entity_poly.entity_id
_entity_poly.type
_entity_poly.pdbx_seq_one_letter_code
_entity_poly.pdbx_strand_id
1 'polypeptide(L)'
;MSKEKEINEIERIKSVLEYHFQKYKDYKYDSKVSSRKKDRDRATDKMITHANYLQQQLYNPLILSAILSGNQFQFEHFWKYVESDMPGYLMKIDSLLESLKSTENDI
;
A
#
# COMPACT_ATOMS: atom_id res chain seq x y z
N MET A 1 0.07 23.37 -0.59
CA MET A 1 0.83 22.58 -1.59
C MET A 1 0.32 23.00 -2.96
N SER A 2 1.14 23.07 -4.02
CA SER A 2 0.56 23.23 -5.37
C SER A 2 -0.09 21.91 -5.78
N LYS A 3 -1.12 21.95 -6.65
CA LYS A 3 -1.79 20.74 -7.16
C LYS A 3 -0.78 19.76 -7.78
N GLU A 4 0.14 20.25 -8.59
CA GLU A 4 1.23 19.45 -9.19
C GLU A 4 2.09 18.75 -8.12
N LYS A 5 2.44 19.44 -7.04
CA LYS A 5 3.22 18.84 -5.93
C LYS A 5 2.41 17.78 -5.18
N GLU A 6 1.10 17.98 -5.03
CA GLU A 6 0.20 17.01 -4.43
C GLU A 6 0.07 15.74 -5.28
N ILE A 7 -0.14 15.89 -6.60
CA ILE A 7 -0.19 14.78 -7.56
C ILE A 7 1.12 13.98 -7.52
N ASN A 8 2.27 14.66 -7.62
CA ASN A 8 3.58 14.02 -7.58
C ASN A 8 3.81 13.25 -6.27
N GLU A 9 3.35 13.77 -5.14
CA GLU A 9 3.48 13.09 -3.85
C GLU A 9 2.56 11.87 -3.77
N ILE A 10 1.32 11.94 -4.30
CA ILE A 10 0.42 10.79 -4.38
C ILE A 10 0.99 9.70 -5.29
N GLU A 11 1.57 10.05 -6.44
CA GLU A 11 2.26 9.10 -7.33
C GLU A 11 3.45 8.43 -6.62
N ARG A 12 4.24 9.21 -5.87
CA ARG A 12 5.33 8.68 -5.06
C ARG A 12 4.82 7.68 -4.01
N ILE A 13 3.75 8.01 -3.30
CA ILE A 13 3.12 7.12 -2.33
C ILE A 13 2.64 5.84 -3.01
N LYS A 14 1.96 5.94 -4.16
CA LYS A 14 1.50 4.79 -4.93
C LYS A 14 2.65 3.87 -5.32
N SER A 15 3.72 4.41 -5.87
CA SER A 15 4.91 3.62 -6.26
C SER A 15 5.54 2.89 -5.07
N VAL A 16 5.62 3.57 -3.92
CA VAL A 16 6.10 2.97 -2.66
C VAL A 16 5.18 1.83 -2.19
N LEU A 17 3.86 2.01 -2.28
CA LEU A 17 2.88 0.97 -1.95
C LEU A 17 3.01 -0.25 -2.87
N GLU A 18 3.12 -0.04 -4.18
CA GLU A 18 3.30 -1.12 -5.16
C GLU A 18 4.60 -1.91 -4.91
N TYR A 19 5.71 -1.20 -4.67
CA TYR A 19 6.99 -1.82 -4.34
C TYR A 19 6.91 -2.70 -3.09
N HIS A 20 6.40 -2.15 -1.99
CA HIS A 20 6.32 -2.90 -0.74
C HIS A 20 5.28 -4.01 -0.78
N PHE A 21 4.22 -3.87 -1.57
CA PHE A 21 3.27 -4.95 -1.80
C PHE A 21 3.89 -6.10 -2.57
N GLN A 22 4.71 -5.81 -3.60
CA GLN A 22 5.46 -6.86 -4.27
C GLN A 22 6.45 -7.54 -3.32
N LYS A 23 7.20 -6.79 -2.51
CA LYS A 23 8.10 -7.37 -1.50
C LYS A 23 7.38 -8.22 -0.46
N TYR A 24 6.20 -7.81 0.00
CA TYR A 24 5.37 -8.63 0.88
C TYR A 24 5.07 -10.00 0.24
N LYS A 25 4.64 -10.03 -1.02
CA LYS A 25 4.32 -11.27 -1.74
C LYS A 25 5.55 -12.17 -1.89
N ASP A 26 6.70 -11.58 -2.27
CA ASP A 26 7.97 -12.30 -2.42
C ASP A 26 8.36 -12.98 -1.10
N TYR A 27 8.37 -12.24 0.02
CA TYR A 27 8.73 -12.80 1.33
C TYR A 27 7.68 -13.77 1.89
N LYS A 28 6.40 -13.62 1.56
CA LYS A 28 5.36 -14.59 1.91
C LYS A 28 5.54 -15.91 1.15
N TYR A 29 6.00 -15.84 -0.09
CA TYR A 29 6.37 -17.04 -0.85
C TYR A 29 7.59 -17.70 -0.21
N ASP A 30 8.66 -16.94 0.04
CA ASP A 30 9.91 -17.45 0.64
C ASP A 30 9.69 -18.05 2.03
N SER A 31 8.79 -17.48 2.83
CA SER A 31 8.46 -18.01 4.17
C SER A 31 7.81 -19.39 4.12
N LYS A 32 7.23 -19.77 2.98
CA LYS A 32 6.62 -21.09 2.76
C LYS A 32 7.56 -22.06 2.08
N VAL A 33 8.37 -21.60 1.12
CA VAL A 33 9.14 -22.50 0.25
C VAL A 33 10.60 -22.68 0.65
N SER A 34 11.17 -21.81 1.48
CA SER A 34 12.58 -21.92 1.86
C SER A 34 12.85 -23.23 2.60
N SER A 35 13.93 -23.93 2.22
CA SER A 35 14.27 -25.25 2.76
C SER A 35 14.68 -25.19 4.24
N ARG A 36 15.43 -24.15 4.64
CA ARG A 36 15.90 -23.95 6.01
C ARG A 36 14.88 -23.20 6.86
N LYS A 37 14.61 -23.72 8.06
CA LYS A 37 13.70 -23.07 9.03
C LYS A 37 14.09 -21.62 9.33
N LYS A 38 15.38 -21.36 9.59
CA LYS A 38 15.89 -20.01 9.87
C LYS A 38 15.59 -19.01 8.75
N ASP A 39 15.62 -19.46 7.50
CA ASP A 39 15.35 -18.60 6.35
C ASP A 39 13.85 -18.33 6.21
N ARG A 40 13.00 -19.33 6.48
CA ARG A 40 11.53 -19.14 6.57
C ARG A 40 11.13 -18.17 7.67
N ASP A 41 11.73 -18.31 8.85
CA ASP A 41 11.49 -17.43 10.00
C ASP A 41 11.88 -15.98 9.63
N ARG A 42 13.08 -15.79 9.06
CA ARG A 42 13.52 -14.48 8.57
C ARG A 42 12.60 -13.90 7.49
N ALA A 43 12.15 -14.71 6.54
CA ALA A 43 11.23 -14.26 5.49
C ALA A 43 9.88 -13.84 6.09
N THR A 44 9.39 -14.55 7.12
CA THR A 44 8.18 -14.16 7.87
C THR A 44 8.35 -12.79 8.52
N ASP A 45 9.48 -12.54 9.20
CA ASP A 45 9.77 -11.24 9.81
C ASP A 45 9.81 -10.11 8.77
N LYS A 46 10.42 -10.37 7.60
CA LYS A 46 10.48 -9.41 6.49
C LYS A 46 9.12 -9.16 5.86
N MET A 47 8.31 -10.20 5.67
CA MET A 47 6.91 -10.08 5.22
C MET A 47 6.12 -9.17 6.15
N ILE A 48 6.18 -9.39 7.47
CA ILE A 48 5.48 -8.57 8.48
C ILE A 48 6.00 -7.12 8.45
N THR A 49 7.32 -6.93 8.30
CA THR A 49 7.93 -5.60 8.19
C THR A 49 7.34 -4.82 7.01
N HIS A 50 7.21 -5.46 5.84
CA HIS A 50 6.60 -4.82 4.67
C HIS A 50 5.10 -4.55 4.85
N ALA A 51 4.36 -5.45 5.49
CA ALA A 51 2.96 -5.23 5.82
C ALA A 51 2.77 -4.00 6.73
N ASN A 52 3.59 -3.87 7.78
CA ASN A 52 3.54 -2.72 8.69
C ASN A 52 3.89 -1.42 7.96
N TYR A 53 4.88 -1.45 7.06
CA TYR A 53 5.25 -0.27 6.27
C TYR A 53 4.13 0.14 5.32
N LEU A 54 3.50 -0.81 4.62
CA LEU A 54 2.31 -0.56 3.80
C LEU A 54 1.20 0.10 4.62
N GLN A 55 0.88 -0.46 5.78
CA GLN A 55 -0.13 0.11 6.68
C GLN A 55 0.19 1.56 7.06
N GLN A 56 1.45 1.86 7.39
CA GLN A 56 1.88 3.22 7.71
C GLN A 56 1.70 4.18 6.52
N GLN A 57 2.03 3.75 5.30
CA GLN A 57 1.83 4.58 4.11
C GLN A 57 0.35 4.81 3.80
N LEU A 58 -0.52 3.82 4.06
CA LEU A 58 -1.97 3.96 3.89
C LEU A 58 -2.58 5.02 4.83
N TYR A 59 -1.95 5.29 5.98
CA TYR A 59 -2.35 6.39 6.86
C TYR A 59 -1.93 7.78 6.37
N ASN A 60 -1.26 7.90 5.22
CA ASN A 60 -0.90 9.20 4.67
C ASN A 60 -2.17 10.03 4.34
N PRO A 61 -2.32 11.25 4.90
CA PRO A 61 -3.53 12.05 4.73
C PRO A 61 -3.91 12.35 3.27
N LEU A 62 -2.94 12.38 2.35
CA LEU A 62 -3.18 12.66 0.93
C LEU A 62 -4.00 11.56 0.23
N ILE A 63 -3.92 10.32 0.71
CA ILE A 63 -4.64 9.18 0.14
C ILE A 63 -5.69 8.61 1.10
N LEU A 64 -5.54 8.86 2.40
CA LEU A 64 -6.36 8.23 3.44
C LEU A 64 -7.86 8.50 3.24
N SER A 65 -8.22 9.75 2.91
CA SER A 65 -9.62 10.13 2.68
C SER A 65 -10.26 9.39 1.51
N ALA A 66 -9.49 9.08 0.46
CA ALA A 66 -9.97 8.35 -0.70
C ALA A 66 -10.12 6.85 -0.41
N ILE A 67 -9.23 6.27 0.41
CA ILE A 67 -9.24 4.82 0.68
C ILE A 67 -10.17 4.40 1.82
N LEU A 68 -10.47 5.30 2.76
CA LEU A 68 -11.33 5.01 3.91
C LEU A 68 -12.74 4.61 3.46
N SER A 69 -13.28 3.60 4.12
CA SER A 69 -14.65 3.09 3.91
C SER A 69 -15.61 3.45 5.04
N GLY A 70 -15.15 4.17 6.06
CA GLY A 70 -15.91 4.43 7.29
C GLY A 70 -15.90 3.29 8.32
N ASN A 71 -15.24 2.17 8.03
CA ASN A 71 -15.03 1.09 8.99
C ASN A 71 -13.81 1.37 9.89
N GLN A 72 -14.03 1.49 11.20
CA GLN A 72 -12.97 1.72 12.20
C GLN A 72 -11.93 0.60 12.28
N PHE A 73 -12.27 -0.61 11.83
CA PHE A 73 -11.40 -1.79 11.85
C PHE A 73 -10.71 -2.07 10.51
N GLN A 74 -10.79 -1.14 9.54
CA GLN A 74 -10.30 -1.34 8.16
C GLN A 74 -8.83 -1.77 8.06
N PHE A 75 -7.98 -1.35 9.00
CA PHE A 75 -6.56 -1.74 9.03
C PHE A 75 -6.22 -2.66 10.21
N GLU A 76 -7.23 -3.14 10.95
CA GLU A 76 -7.01 -4.08 12.04
C GLU A 76 -6.47 -5.41 11.47
N HIS A 77 -5.39 -5.90 12.06
CA HIS A 77 -4.69 -7.10 11.59
C HIS A 77 -4.31 -7.08 10.10
N PHE A 78 -4.03 -5.89 9.55
CA PHE A 78 -3.75 -5.68 8.13
C PHE A 78 -2.75 -6.68 7.51
N TRP A 79 -1.72 -7.09 8.25
CA TRP A 79 -0.74 -8.08 7.79
C TRP A 79 -1.34 -9.43 7.31
N LYS A 80 -2.54 -9.78 7.80
CA LYS A 80 -3.31 -10.98 7.39
C LYS A 80 -4.05 -10.78 6.06
N TYR A 81 -4.43 -9.54 5.76
CA TYR A 81 -5.33 -9.17 4.67
C TYR A 81 -4.65 -8.34 3.57
N VAL A 82 -3.33 -8.14 3.63
CA VAL A 82 -2.56 -7.35 2.65
C VAL A 82 -2.89 -7.73 1.20
N GLU A 83 -2.94 -9.02 0.88
CA GLU A 83 -3.22 -9.47 -0.49
C GLU A 83 -4.65 -9.25 -0.95
N SER A 84 -5.64 -9.32 -0.05
CA SER A 84 -7.04 -9.04 -0.39
C SER A 84 -7.31 -7.55 -0.49
N ASP A 85 -6.68 -6.75 0.38
CA ASP A 85 -7.05 -5.36 0.59
C ASP A 85 -6.28 -4.41 -0.33
N MET A 86 -4.98 -4.65 -0.53
CA MET A 86 -4.11 -3.76 -1.30
C MET A 86 -4.60 -3.47 -2.72
N PRO A 87 -5.10 -4.45 -3.51
CA PRO A 87 -5.63 -4.15 -4.84
C PRO A 87 -6.75 -3.10 -4.80
N GLY A 88 -7.65 -3.19 -3.82
CA GLY A 88 -8.73 -2.23 -3.66
C GLY A 88 -8.23 -0.84 -3.28
N TYR A 89 -7.21 -0.74 -2.42
CA TYR A 89 -6.61 0.55 -2.08
C TYR A 89 -5.87 1.19 -3.25
N LEU A 90 -5.10 0.41 -4.02
CA LEU A 90 -4.38 0.91 -5.19
C LEU A 90 -5.36 1.43 -6.25
N MET A 91 -6.47 0.72 -6.51
CA MET A 91 -7.51 1.20 -7.44
C MET A 91 -8.11 2.54 -7.01
N LYS A 92 -8.39 2.73 -5.72
CA LYS A 92 -8.92 4.01 -5.21
C LYS A 92 -7.91 5.15 -5.33
N ILE A 93 -6.62 4.87 -5.14
CA ILE A 93 -5.55 5.85 -5.34
C ILE A 93 -5.43 6.22 -6.82
N ASP A 94 -5.59 5.26 -7.73
CA ASP A 94 -5.63 5.54 -9.17
C ASP A 94 -6.79 6.46 -9.55
N SER A 95 -8.01 6.17 -9.08
CA SER A 95 -9.17 7.04 -9.31
C SER A 95 -8.97 8.45 -8.72
N LEU A 96 -8.30 8.57 -7.57
CA LEU A 96 -7.95 9.87 -7.00
C LEU A 96 -7.01 10.64 -7.93
N LEU A 97 -5.93 10.00 -8.40
CA LEU A 97 -4.97 10.62 -9.32
C LEU A 97 -5.62 11.06 -10.63
N GLU A 98 -6.49 10.22 -11.21
CA GLU A 98 -7.25 10.56 -12.41
C GLU A 98 -8.11 11.81 -12.18
N SER A 99 -8.86 11.87 -11.07
CA SER A 99 -9.71 13.02 -10.75
C SER A 99 -8.92 14.32 -10.58
N LEU A 100 -7.75 14.26 -9.95
CA LEU A 100 -6.89 15.42 -9.73
C LEU A 100 -6.30 15.95 -11.04
N LYS A 101 -5.85 15.05 -11.93
CA LYS A 101 -5.30 15.39 -13.24
C LYS A 101 -6.35 15.92 -14.20
N SER A 102 -7.56 15.36 -14.21
CA SER A 102 -8.65 15.91 -15.02
C SER A 102 -9.02 17.34 -14.61
N THR A 103 -9.03 17.62 -13.31
CA THR A 103 -9.31 18.96 -12.77
C THR A 103 -8.16 19.97 -13.05
N GLU A 104 -6.99 19.51 -13.47
CA GLU A 104 -5.88 20.36 -13.91
C GLU A 104 -6.02 20.76 -15.39
N ASN A 105 -6.58 19.89 -16.22
CA ASN A 105 -6.76 20.14 -17.66
C ASN A 105 -7.96 21.05 -18.00
N ASP A 106 -8.87 21.26 -17.05
CA ASP A 106 -10.07 22.10 -17.19
C ASP A 106 -9.85 23.57 -16.73
N ILE A 107 -8.61 23.95 -16.39
CA ILE A 107 -8.20 25.31 -15.95
C ILE A 107 -7.16 25.86 -16.94
#